data_AF-A0A8J4GX81-F1
#
_entry.id   AF-A0A8J4GX81-F1
#
_cell.length_a   1.000
_cell.length_b   1.000
_cell.length_c   1.000
_cell.angle_alpha   90.00
_cell.angle_beta   90.00
_cell.angle_gamma   90.00
#
_symmetry.space_group_name_H-M   'P 1'
#
loop_
_entity.id
_entity.type
_entity.pdbx_description
1 polymer ?
#
loop_
_entity_poly.entity_id
_entity_poly.type
_entity_poly.pdbx_seq_one_letter_code
_entity_poly.pdbx_strand_id
1 'polypeptide(L)'
;PPPPPPPPPPPPPPPSPPPPTPPPIQPALPPRCSVCIFARLLPPTFDLRPYRYDNATCAAIQKNISNTINTALNNSYIAMVSYFAGNASLCSGLEVGVCGTFFSSYDAQDFKNTAESLLPFLIEIASGGTVCRAELEGYKVVVTTDDNSCLPVASSASCFLPFTPFPNCTCNTTQGILPFAVAPRYVTGNKTATTTEYCFTISTIPQAQVVPSVCAVANDVLTKVEWYANQNLSSWVVGVNLYPSTGPAVKRASSWGAAGTNSLKATPINWTTTQANGSRVCIELKNPKTMADLCLGINSQCYASTFNSNKDCCPIFRTGL
;
A
#
# COMPACT_ATOMS: atom_id res chain seq x y z
N PRO A 1 -22.63 -114.30 -28.82
CA PRO A 1 -21.43 -113.49 -28.49
C PRO A 1 -21.77 -112.40 -27.47
N PRO A 2 -21.20 -112.43 -26.26
CA PRO A 2 -21.36 -111.36 -25.29
C PRO A 2 -20.37 -110.22 -25.56
N PRO A 3 -20.76 -108.96 -25.29
CA PRO A 3 -19.92 -107.79 -25.53
C PRO A 3 -18.83 -107.59 -24.44
N PRO A 4 -17.71 -106.97 -24.79
CA PRO A 4 -16.61 -106.68 -23.87
C PRO A 4 -16.97 -105.58 -22.85
N PRO A 5 -16.41 -105.65 -21.62
CA PRO A 5 -16.66 -104.67 -20.57
C PRO A 5 -16.10 -103.27 -20.93
N PRO A 6 -16.79 -102.20 -20.51
CA PRO A 6 -16.40 -100.83 -20.85
C PRO A 6 -15.11 -100.40 -20.14
N PRO A 7 -14.30 -99.54 -20.78
CA PRO A 7 -13.05 -99.03 -20.23
C PRO A 7 -13.29 -98.09 -19.03
N PRO A 8 -12.35 -98.03 -18.08
CA PRO A 8 -12.44 -97.15 -16.93
C PRO A 8 -12.43 -95.67 -17.32
N PRO A 9 -13.16 -94.81 -16.59
CA PRO A 9 -13.24 -93.39 -16.89
C PRO A 9 -11.88 -92.68 -16.70
N PRO A 10 -11.59 -91.65 -17.52
CA PRO A 10 -10.36 -90.89 -17.42
C PRO A 10 -10.27 -90.13 -16.08
N PRO A 11 -9.05 -89.95 -15.53
CA PRO A 11 -8.86 -89.20 -14.30
C PRO A 11 -9.31 -87.74 -14.46
N PRO A 12 -9.87 -87.13 -13.39
CA PRO A 12 -10.35 -85.75 -13.43
C PRO A 12 -9.18 -84.79 -13.71
N PRO A 13 -9.42 -83.72 -14.48
CA PRO A 13 -8.40 -82.71 -14.77
C PRO A 13 -7.91 -82.05 -13.47
N PRO A 14 -6.61 -81.70 -13.38
CA PRO A 14 -6.06 -81.02 -12.23
C PRO A 14 -6.77 -79.68 -11.97
N PRO A 15 -6.97 -79.30 -10.69
CA PRO A 15 -7.65 -78.06 -10.35
C PRO A 15 -6.90 -76.86 -10.94
N SER A 16 -7.67 -75.95 -11.53
CA SER A 16 -7.17 -74.70 -12.10
C SER A 16 -6.32 -73.95 -11.06
N PRO A 17 -5.17 -73.39 -11.44
CA PRO A 17 -4.40 -72.56 -10.51
C PRO A 17 -5.26 -71.38 -10.04
N PRO A 18 -5.18 -70.99 -8.75
CA PRO A 18 -5.94 -69.87 -8.22
C PRO A 18 -5.58 -68.59 -8.99
N PRO A 19 -6.56 -67.70 -9.22
CA PRO A 19 -6.33 -66.43 -9.92
C PRO A 19 -5.21 -65.64 -9.22
N PRO A 20 -4.34 -64.95 -9.98
CA PRO A 20 -3.29 -64.13 -9.40
C PRO A 20 -3.91 -63.09 -8.47
N THR A 21 -3.37 -63.01 -7.25
CA THR A 21 -3.79 -62.06 -6.22
C THR A 21 -3.71 -60.64 -6.80
N PRO A 22 -4.75 -59.80 -6.65
CA PRO A 22 -4.68 -58.41 -7.06
C PRO A 22 -3.46 -57.73 -6.42
N PRO A 23 -2.71 -56.89 -7.15
CA PRO A 23 -1.60 -56.16 -6.55
C PRO A 23 -2.08 -55.35 -5.34
N PRO A 24 -1.23 -55.21 -4.29
CA PRO A 24 -1.57 -54.39 -3.14
C PRO A 24 -1.97 -53.00 -3.60
N ILE A 25 -3.16 -52.54 -3.21
CA ILE A 25 -3.58 -51.15 -3.43
C ILE A 25 -2.59 -50.28 -2.67
N GLN A 26 -1.65 -49.65 -3.38
CA GLN A 26 -0.78 -48.65 -2.78
C GLN A 26 -1.66 -47.50 -2.27
N PRO A 27 -1.49 -47.05 -1.01
CA PRO A 27 -2.19 -45.87 -0.52
C PRO A 27 -1.92 -44.71 -1.48
N ALA A 28 -2.98 -44.15 -2.08
CA ALA A 28 -2.84 -42.98 -2.93
C ALA A 28 -2.17 -41.87 -2.10
N LEU A 29 -1.06 -41.32 -2.59
CA LEU A 29 -0.40 -40.19 -1.95
C LEU A 29 -1.42 -39.06 -1.78
N PRO A 30 -1.48 -38.42 -0.61
CA PRO A 30 -2.41 -37.32 -0.40
C PRO A 30 -2.16 -36.22 -1.43
N PRO A 31 -3.22 -35.55 -1.93
CA PRO A 31 -3.06 -34.50 -2.92
C PRO A 31 -2.25 -33.35 -2.34
N ARG A 32 -1.20 -32.95 -3.07
CA ARG A 32 -0.39 -31.78 -2.74
C ARG A 32 -1.26 -30.53 -2.80
N CYS A 33 -0.88 -29.54 -2.01
CA CYS A 33 -1.56 -28.25 -2.06
C CYS A 33 -0.61 -27.11 -2.40
N SER A 34 -0.81 -26.53 -3.58
CA SER A 34 -0.14 -25.29 -3.98
C SER A 34 -0.97 -24.09 -3.54
N VAL A 35 -0.31 -23.14 -2.88
CA VAL A 35 -0.93 -21.93 -2.34
C VAL A 35 -0.12 -20.72 -2.75
N CYS A 36 -0.81 -19.68 -3.19
CA CYS A 36 -0.25 -18.36 -3.37
C CYS A 36 -0.90 -17.39 -2.38
N ILE A 37 -0.08 -16.55 -1.75
CA ILE A 37 -0.53 -15.46 -0.87
C ILE A 37 -0.25 -14.15 -1.60
N PHE A 38 -1.29 -13.34 -1.75
CA PHE A 38 -1.27 -12.07 -2.45
C PHE A 38 -1.53 -10.92 -1.50
N ALA A 39 -0.66 -9.91 -1.55
CA ALA A 39 -0.90 -8.59 -1.00
C ALA A 39 -1.34 -7.64 -2.12
N ARG A 40 -2.53 -7.04 -1.98
CA ARG A 40 -3.17 -6.19 -2.97
C ARG A 40 -3.40 -4.79 -2.44
N LEU A 41 -3.09 -3.79 -3.26
CA LEU A 41 -3.49 -2.40 -3.08
C LEU A 41 -4.82 -2.19 -3.79
N LEU A 42 -5.87 -1.89 -3.03
CA LEU A 42 -7.14 -1.42 -3.57
C LEU A 42 -7.14 0.10 -3.54
N PRO A 43 -7.02 0.78 -4.70
CA PRO A 43 -7.02 2.24 -4.75
C PRO A 43 -8.40 2.81 -4.41
N PRO A 44 -8.47 4.07 -3.96
CA PRO A 44 -9.74 4.77 -3.80
C PRO A 44 -10.42 4.98 -5.16
N THR A 45 -11.72 5.25 -5.16
CA THR A 45 -12.51 5.55 -6.37
C THR A 45 -11.88 6.65 -7.22
N PHE A 46 -11.27 7.65 -6.57
CA PHE A 46 -10.52 8.71 -7.22
C PHE A 46 -9.05 8.67 -6.78
N ASP A 47 -8.23 7.97 -7.58
CA ASP A 47 -6.80 7.75 -7.29
C ASP A 47 -5.94 8.95 -7.71
N LEU A 48 -6.08 10.04 -6.96
CA LEU A 48 -5.43 11.32 -7.26
C LEU A 48 -3.90 11.30 -7.14
N ARG A 49 -3.38 10.49 -6.22
CA ARG A 49 -1.94 10.37 -5.95
C ARG A 49 -1.57 8.89 -6.01
N PRO A 50 -1.45 8.31 -7.21
CA PRO A 50 -1.25 6.88 -7.38
C PRO A 50 -0.01 6.39 -6.63
N TYR A 51 -0.21 5.43 -5.75
CA TYR A 51 0.86 4.65 -5.16
C TYR A 51 0.91 3.29 -5.84
N ARG A 52 2.08 2.92 -6.36
CA ARG A 52 2.31 1.65 -7.05
C ARG A 52 3.61 1.03 -6.58
N TYR A 53 3.65 -0.29 -6.46
CA TYR A 53 4.90 -1.00 -6.25
C TYR A 53 5.75 -0.93 -7.52
N ASP A 54 6.99 -0.49 -7.37
CA ASP A 54 8.01 -0.72 -8.40
C ASP A 54 8.64 -2.12 -8.22
N ASN A 55 9.42 -2.55 -9.20
CA ASN A 55 10.03 -3.88 -9.20
C ASN A 55 10.91 -4.12 -7.95
N ALA A 56 11.62 -3.10 -7.48
CA ALA A 56 12.51 -3.21 -6.33
C ALA A 56 11.72 -3.39 -5.02
N THR A 57 10.71 -2.54 -4.81
CA THR A 57 9.79 -2.59 -3.67
C THR A 57 9.05 -3.91 -3.64
N CYS A 58 8.56 -4.35 -4.79
CA CYS A 58 7.87 -5.62 -4.91
C CYS A 58 8.77 -6.82 -4.57
N ALA A 59 9.99 -6.89 -5.09
CA ALA A 59 10.95 -7.95 -4.75
C ALA A 59 11.29 -7.96 -3.26
N ALA A 60 11.42 -6.79 -2.64
CA ALA A 60 11.64 -6.67 -1.19
C ALA A 60 10.44 -7.18 -0.38
N ILE A 61 9.21 -6.82 -0.78
CA ILE A 61 7.97 -7.31 -0.16
C ILE A 61 7.88 -8.83 -0.29
N GLN A 62 8.07 -9.39 -1.50
CA GLN A 62 8.05 -10.84 -1.71
C GLN A 62 9.05 -11.56 -0.80
N LYS A 63 10.29 -11.07 -0.75
CA LYS A 63 11.33 -11.64 0.10
C LYS A 63 10.93 -11.62 1.58
N ASN A 64 10.42 -10.50 2.08
CA ASN A 64 10.04 -10.36 3.48
C ASN A 64 8.82 -11.24 3.83
N ILE A 65 7.80 -11.29 2.97
CA ILE A 65 6.64 -12.17 3.14
C ILE A 65 7.09 -13.64 3.14
N SER A 66 7.85 -14.06 2.13
CA SER A 66 8.42 -15.42 2.04
C SER A 66 9.21 -15.79 3.28
N ASN A 67 10.16 -14.95 3.72
CA ASN A 67 10.99 -15.23 4.89
C ASN A 67 10.15 -15.39 6.16
N THR A 68 9.14 -14.53 6.35
CA THR A 68 8.25 -14.56 7.51
C THR A 68 7.47 -15.87 7.56
N ILE A 69 6.82 -16.23 6.45
CA ILE A 69 6.00 -17.44 6.37
C ILE A 69 6.87 -18.69 6.51
N ASN A 70 8.02 -18.74 5.82
CA ASN A 70 8.92 -19.90 5.87
C ASN A 70 9.53 -20.10 7.26
N THR A 71 9.80 -19.02 7.98
CA THR A 71 10.23 -19.10 9.39
C THR A 71 9.14 -19.69 10.26
N ALA A 72 7.89 -19.25 10.09
CA ALA A 72 6.75 -19.79 10.84
C ALA A 72 6.48 -21.27 10.50
N LEU A 73 6.55 -21.65 9.22
CA LEU A 73 6.41 -23.04 8.78
C LEU A 73 7.45 -23.95 9.44
N ASN A 74 8.72 -23.51 9.49
CA ASN A 74 9.80 -24.26 10.13
C ASN A 74 9.60 -24.41 11.64
N ASN A 75 9.18 -23.33 12.32
CA ASN A 75 8.92 -23.36 13.76
C ASN A 75 7.72 -24.24 14.13
N SER A 76 6.76 -24.39 13.22
CA SER A 76 5.60 -25.26 13.38
C SER A 76 5.80 -26.67 12.81
N TYR A 77 7.01 -27.00 12.32
CA TYR A 77 7.37 -28.29 11.75
C TYR A 77 6.43 -28.76 10.62
N ILE A 78 5.91 -27.83 9.82
CA ILE A 78 4.96 -28.13 8.74
C ILE A 78 5.69 -28.69 7.52
N ALA A 79 5.22 -29.82 6.98
CA ALA A 79 5.84 -30.46 5.83
C ALA A 79 5.52 -29.72 4.52
N MET A 80 6.58 -29.34 3.80
CA MET A 80 6.50 -28.62 2.53
C MET A 80 7.15 -29.43 1.40
N VAL A 81 6.56 -29.38 0.20
CA VAL A 81 7.22 -29.78 -1.06
C VAL A 81 8.11 -28.64 -1.55
N SER A 82 7.64 -27.40 -1.43
CA SER A 82 8.39 -26.19 -1.75
C SER A 82 7.99 -25.06 -0.82
N TYR A 83 8.98 -24.38 -0.25
CA TYR A 83 8.77 -23.20 0.58
C TYR A 83 8.26 -22.01 -0.25
N PHE A 84 7.65 -21.03 0.43
CA PHE A 84 7.12 -19.84 -0.23
C PHE A 84 8.25 -19.02 -0.85
N ALA A 85 8.16 -18.74 -2.15
CA ALA A 85 9.12 -17.93 -2.88
C ALA A 85 8.40 -16.85 -3.71
N GLY A 86 9.10 -15.72 -3.90
CA GLY A 86 8.68 -14.66 -4.80
C GLY A 86 8.84 -15.04 -6.26
N ASN A 87 7.97 -14.50 -7.12
CA ASN A 87 8.06 -14.62 -8.57
C ASN A 87 7.76 -13.25 -9.20
N ALA A 88 8.64 -12.79 -10.10
CA ALA A 88 8.46 -11.52 -10.80
C ALA A 88 7.15 -11.46 -11.61
N SER A 89 6.61 -12.59 -12.06
CA SER A 89 5.30 -12.64 -12.74
C SER A 89 4.11 -12.42 -11.81
N LEU A 90 4.30 -12.57 -10.48
CA LEU A 90 3.29 -12.29 -9.45
C LEU A 90 3.47 -10.89 -8.86
N CYS A 91 4.06 -10.00 -9.65
CA CYS A 91 4.36 -8.64 -9.26
C CYS A 91 3.72 -7.67 -10.24
N SER A 92 2.94 -6.74 -9.72
CA SER A 92 2.41 -5.61 -10.48
C SER A 92 2.40 -4.36 -9.61
N GLY A 93 2.04 -3.21 -10.20
CA GLY A 93 1.92 -1.97 -9.45
C GLY A 93 0.90 -2.03 -8.30
N LEU A 94 -0.05 -2.96 -8.30
CA LEU A 94 -1.10 -3.07 -7.28
C LEU A 94 -1.12 -4.42 -6.56
N GLU A 95 -0.24 -5.35 -6.90
CA GLU A 95 -0.29 -6.72 -6.38
C GLU A 95 1.10 -7.31 -6.23
N VAL A 96 1.32 -8.00 -5.11
CA VAL A 96 2.53 -8.78 -4.84
C VAL A 96 2.13 -10.16 -4.35
N GLY A 97 2.62 -11.21 -5.01
CA GLY A 97 2.33 -12.60 -4.66
C GLY A 97 3.59 -13.41 -4.33
N VAL A 98 3.45 -14.37 -3.43
CA VAL A 98 4.42 -15.45 -3.17
C VAL A 98 3.70 -16.79 -3.17
N CYS A 99 4.34 -17.86 -3.63
CA CYS A 99 3.71 -19.19 -3.67
C CYS A 99 4.61 -20.27 -3.08
N GLY A 100 3.98 -21.28 -2.47
CA GLY A 100 4.61 -22.48 -1.96
C GLY A 100 3.69 -23.69 -2.15
N THR A 101 4.22 -24.89 -1.88
CA THR A 101 3.46 -26.13 -1.98
C THR A 101 3.62 -26.95 -0.71
N PHE A 102 2.51 -27.15 0.00
CA PHE A 102 2.43 -28.05 1.15
C PHE A 102 2.50 -29.51 0.70
N PHE A 103 3.02 -30.38 1.57
CA PHE A 103 3.06 -31.82 1.31
C PHE A 103 1.65 -32.39 1.10
N SER A 104 0.68 -31.94 1.89
CA SER A 104 -0.73 -32.26 1.73
C SER A 104 -1.63 -31.07 2.11
N SER A 105 -2.94 -31.19 1.84
CA SER A 105 -3.94 -30.23 2.35
C SER A 105 -4.07 -30.26 3.88
N TYR A 106 -3.72 -31.38 4.53
CA TYR A 106 -3.73 -31.49 5.99
C TYR A 106 -2.66 -30.59 6.62
N ASP A 107 -1.44 -30.63 6.08
CA ASP A 107 -0.33 -29.76 6.51
C ASP A 107 -0.67 -28.26 6.38
N ALA A 108 -1.39 -27.91 5.30
CA ALA A 108 -1.86 -26.54 5.10
C ALA A 108 -2.91 -26.14 6.15
N GLN A 109 -3.85 -27.02 6.48
CA GLN A 109 -4.84 -26.76 7.52
C GLN A 109 -4.22 -26.66 8.92
N ASP A 110 -3.23 -27.49 9.24
CA ASP A 110 -2.48 -27.40 10.50
C ASP A 110 -1.75 -26.05 10.63
N PHE A 111 -1.30 -25.48 9.50
CA PHE A 111 -0.68 -24.15 9.48
C PHE A 111 -1.67 -22.98 9.56
N LYS A 112 -2.98 -23.20 9.36
CA LYS A 112 -3.97 -22.14 9.15
C LYS A 112 -4.00 -21.07 10.24
N ASN A 113 -4.09 -21.48 11.51
CA ASN A 113 -4.14 -20.55 12.64
C ASN A 113 -2.86 -19.69 12.72
N THR A 114 -1.71 -20.29 12.40
CA THR A 114 -0.43 -19.57 12.34
C THR A 114 -0.46 -18.57 11.20
N ALA A 115 -0.89 -18.98 10.00
CA ALA A 115 -1.03 -18.09 8.84
C ALA A 115 -1.95 -16.89 9.13
N GLU A 116 -3.11 -17.11 9.76
CA GLU A 116 -4.05 -16.06 10.16
C GLU A 116 -3.41 -15.06 11.14
N SER A 117 -2.64 -15.54 12.12
CA SER A 117 -1.93 -14.68 13.06
C SER A 117 -0.85 -13.79 12.43
N LEU A 118 -0.31 -14.20 11.28
CA LEU A 118 0.70 -13.44 10.54
C LEU A 118 0.09 -12.33 9.67
N LEU A 119 -1.20 -12.40 9.32
CA LEU A 119 -1.80 -11.49 8.35
C LEU A 119 -1.62 -9.99 8.68
N PRO A 120 -1.75 -9.52 9.94
CA PRO A 120 -1.48 -8.12 10.27
C PRO A 120 -0.05 -7.69 9.93
N PHE A 121 0.93 -8.57 10.18
CA PHE A 121 2.33 -8.29 9.87
C PHE A 121 2.60 -8.33 8.35
N LEU A 122 1.95 -9.23 7.61
CA LEU A 122 2.05 -9.26 6.15
C LEU A 122 1.45 -7.99 5.52
N ILE A 123 0.37 -7.46 6.10
CA ILE A 123 -0.21 -6.16 5.72
C ILE A 123 0.80 -5.03 5.96
N GLU A 124 1.50 -5.03 7.09
CA GLU A 124 2.54 -4.01 7.36
C GLU A 124 3.72 -4.11 6.39
N ILE A 125 4.19 -5.33 6.09
CA ILE A 125 5.23 -5.53 5.06
C ILE A 125 4.77 -4.97 3.72
N ALA A 126 3.55 -5.33 3.28
CA ALA A 126 2.99 -4.86 2.01
C ALA A 126 2.81 -3.33 1.98
N SER A 127 2.48 -2.73 3.13
CA SER A 127 2.36 -1.27 3.28
C SER A 127 3.72 -0.55 3.35
N GLY A 128 4.84 -1.30 3.36
CA GLY A 128 6.18 -0.76 3.59
C GLY A 128 6.34 -0.16 4.99
N GLY A 129 5.67 -0.70 6.00
CA GLY A 129 5.57 -0.18 7.36
C GLY A 129 4.12 -0.07 7.81
N THR A 130 3.73 1.07 8.39
CA THR A 130 2.33 1.28 8.79
C THR A 130 1.41 1.51 7.58
N VAL A 131 0.18 0.98 7.63
CA VAL A 131 -0.87 1.29 6.62
C VAL A 131 -1.26 2.77 6.62
N CYS A 132 -0.97 3.49 7.71
CA CYS A 132 -1.35 4.89 7.89
C CYS A 132 -0.39 5.92 7.30
N ARG A 133 0.39 5.54 6.30
CA ARG A 133 1.27 6.43 5.55
C ARG A 133 0.48 7.34 4.59
N ALA A 134 1.06 8.48 4.25
CA ALA A 134 0.45 9.47 3.37
C ALA A 134 0.18 8.93 1.95
N GLU A 135 1.05 8.07 1.44
CA GLU A 135 0.93 7.45 0.11
C GLU A 135 -0.25 6.47 0.01
N LEU A 136 -0.68 5.91 1.15
CA LEU A 136 -1.80 4.97 1.23
C LEU A 136 -3.10 5.67 1.67
N GLU A 137 -3.15 7.00 1.60
CA GLU A 137 -4.37 7.75 1.89
C GLU A 137 -5.51 7.33 0.96
N GLY A 138 -6.58 6.78 1.54
CA GLY A 138 -7.73 6.26 0.81
C GLY A 138 -7.58 4.83 0.29
N TYR A 139 -6.40 4.22 0.40
CA TYR A 139 -6.17 2.83 -0.02
C TYR A 139 -6.67 1.82 1.02
N LYS A 140 -7.01 0.63 0.54
CA LYS A 140 -7.17 -0.58 1.35
C LYS A 140 -6.12 -1.60 0.95
N VAL A 141 -5.35 -2.08 1.92
CA VAL A 141 -4.37 -3.15 1.73
C VAL A 141 -5.03 -4.47 2.12
N VAL A 142 -5.02 -5.44 1.22
CA VAL A 142 -5.64 -6.76 1.43
C VAL A 142 -4.58 -7.84 1.28
N VAL A 143 -4.47 -8.74 2.24
CA VAL A 143 -3.66 -9.96 2.12
C VAL A 143 -4.61 -11.14 2.09
N THR A 144 -4.54 -11.94 1.03
CA THR A 144 -5.41 -13.11 0.85
C THR A 144 -4.73 -14.20 0.06
N THR A 145 -5.19 -15.43 0.22
CA THR A 145 -4.91 -16.51 -0.74
C THR A 145 -5.93 -16.54 -1.86
N ASP A 146 -5.69 -17.36 -2.88
CA ASP A 146 -6.68 -17.63 -3.93
C ASP A 146 -7.95 -18.30 -3.39
N ASP A 147 -9.09 -18.05 -4.03
CA ASP A 147 -10.43 -18.48 -3.57
C ASP A 147 -10.61 -20.00 -3.47
N ASN A 148 -9.78 -20.78 -4.18
CA ASN A 148 -9.76 -22.25 -4.16
C ASN A 148 -8.52 -22.84 -3.47
N SER A 149 -7.83 -22.03 -2.66
CA SER A 149 -6.67 -22.45 -1.88
C SER A 149 -7.08 -23.46 -0.79
N CYS A 150 -6.26 -24.49 -0.57
CA CYS A 150 -6.42 -25.35 0.61
C CYS A 150 -6.01 -24.66 1.92
N LEU A 151 -5.52 -23.42 1.85
CA LEU A 151 -5.22 -22.55 2.98
C LEU A 151 -5.98 -21.24 2.76
N PRO A 152 -7.29 -21.17 3.00
CA PRO A 152 -8.06 -19.95 2.81
C PRO A 152 -7.77 -19.00 3.99
N VAL A 153 -7.07 -17.90 3.70
CA VAL A 153 -6.83 -16.82 4.66
C VAL A 153 -7.06 -15.47 3.99
N ALA A 154 -7.64 -14.53 4.71
CA ALA A 154 -7.87 -13.18 4.23
C ALA A 154 -7.89 -12.17 5.38
N SER A 155 -7.22 -11.04 5.19
CA SER A 155 -7.31 -9.89 6.08
C SER A 155 -7.10 -8.62 5.28
N SER A 156 -7.51 -7.50 5.86
CA SER A 156 -7.32 -6.20 5.23
C SER A 156 -7.22 -5.10 6.26
N ALA A 157 -6.49 -4.05 5.90
CA ALA A 157 -6.42 -2.82 6.67
C ALA A 157 -6.57 -1.60 5.76
N SER A 158 -7.15 -0.55 6.33
CA SER A 158 -7.22 0.78 5.73
C SER A 158 -6.90 1.79 6.81
N CYS A 159 -6.31 2.91 6.41
CA CYS A 159 -6.10 4.01 7.32
C CYS A 159 -7.26 5.00 7.25
N PHE A 160 -8.23 4.85 8.15
CA PHE A 160 -9.24 5.85 8.40
C PHE A 160 -8.82 6.68 9.62
N LEU A 161 -8.47 7.94 9.39
CA LEU A 161 -8.06 8.84 10.47
C LEU A 161 -9.23 9.75 10.86
N PRO A 162 -9.38 10.09 12.15
CA PRO A 162 -10.36 11.08 12.57
C PRO A 162 -10.09 12.42 11.87
N PHE A 163 -11.16 13.11 11.52
CA PHE A 163 -11.08 14.43 10.91
C PHE A 163 -10.36 15.40 11.86
N THR A 164 -9.34 16.09 11.35
CA THR A 164 -8.64 17.16 12.06
C THR A 164 -9.27 18.50 11.62
N PRO A 165 -9.73 19.38 12.52
CA PRO A 165 -10.37 20.65 12.16
C PRO A 165 -9.33 21.64 11.61
N PHE A 166 -8.97 21.43 10.37
CA PHE A 166 -8.03 22.18 9.56
C PHE A 166 -8.49 22.09 8.10
N PRO A 167 -8.36 23.14 7.29
CA PRO A 167 -8.05 24.52 7.68
C PRO A 167 -9.19 25.14 8.51
N ASN A 168 -8.88 26.15 9.33
CA ASN A 168 -9.87 26.82 10.17
C ASN A 168 -10.72 27.83 9.36
N CYS A 169 -11.41 27.34 8.34
CA CYS A 169 -12.35 28.10 7.51
C CYS A 169 -13.41 27.18 6.89
N THR A 170 -14.57 27.75 6.54
CA THR A 170 -15.62 27.03 5.82
C THR A 170 -15.27 26.97 4.34
N CYS A 171 -14.73 25.85 3.89
CA CYS A 171 -14.39 25.60 2.50
C CYS A 171 -14.53 24.10 2.19
N ASN A 172 -14.69 23.76 0.92
CA ASN A 172 -14.82 22.36 0.51
C ASN A 172 -13.45 21.68 0.55
N THR A 173 -13.28 20.71 1.45
CA THR A 173 -12.02 20.00 1.70
C THR A 173 -11.84 18.73 0.87
N THR A 174 -12.77 18.44 -0.05
CA THR A 174 -12.78 17.20 -0.84
C THR A 174 -11.58 17.18 -1.80
N GLN A 175 -10.74 16.14 -1.74
CA GLN A 175 -9.64 15.97 -2.67
C GLN A 175 -10.14 15.84 -4.13
N GLY A 176 -9.38 16.38 -5.08
CA GLY A 176 -9.69 16.27 -6.51
C GLY A 176 -10.66 17.30 -7.07
N ILE A 177 -11.26 18.16 -6.22
CA ILE A 177 -12.15 19.25 -6.67
C ILE A 177 -11.39 20.49 -7.20
N LEU A 178 -10.08 20.57 -6.91
CA LEU A 178 -9.16 21.56 -7.46
C LEU A 178 -8.08 20.86 -8.27
N PRO A 179 -7.51 21.52 -9.30
CA PRO A 179 -6.45 20.96 -10.09
C PRO A 179 -5.10 20.92 -9.36
N PHE A 180 -4.99 21.33 -8.10
CA PHE A 180 -3.72 21.43 -7.37
C PHE A 180 -3.65 20.42 -6.22
N ALA A 181 -2.73 19.46 -6.32
CA ALA A 181 -2.52 18.43 -5.32
C ALA A 181 -1.13 18.53 -4.69
N VAL A 182 -1.04 18.27 -3.38
CA VAL A 182 0.25 18.18 -2.66
C VAL A 182 0.73 16.72 -2.67
N ALA A 183 1.98 16.51 -3.05
CA ALA A 183 2.60 15.20 -3.07
C ALA A 183 2.56 14.53 -1.68
N PRO A 184 2.42 13.19 -1.62
CA PRO A 184 2.35 12.47 -0.35
C PRO A 184 3.69 12.46 0.39
N ARG A 185 4.80 12.81 -0.28
CA ARG A 185 6.10 13.01 0.34
C ARG A 185 6.61 14.43 0.18
N TYR A 186 7.20 14.96 1.24
CA TYR A 186 8.10 16.10 1.16
C TYR A 186 9.54 15.62 1.21
N VAL A 187 10.45 16.40 0.62
CA VAL A 187 11.88 16.08 0.58
C VAL A 187 12.69 17.19 1.20
N THR A 188 13.89 16.88 1.71
CA THR A 188 14.82 17.92 2.14
C THR A 188 15.37 18.66 0.92
N GLY A 189 15.30 20.00 0.95
CA GLY A 189 15.87 20.90 -0.05
C GLY A 189 17.26 21.40 0.37
N ASN A 190 17.49 22.70 0.21
CA ASN A 190 18.77 23.30 0.60
C ASN A 190 19.01 23.14 2.11
N LYS A 191 20.24 22.80 2.45
CA LYS A 191 20.69 22.64 3.84
C LYS A 191 21.90 23.53 4.08
N THR A 192 21.82 24.32 5.14
CA THR A 192 22.92 25.13 5.65
C THR A 192 23.32 24.64 7.05
N ALA A 193 24.36 25.24 7.63
CA ALA A 193 24.73 24.97 9.02
C ALA A 193 23.59 25.30 10.00
N THR A 194 22.76 26.30 9.68
CA THR A 194 21.74 26.84 10.58
C THR A 194 20.31 26.48 10.21
N THR A 195 20.04 26.08 8.96
CA THR A 195 18.70 25.82 8.46
C THR A 195 18.62 24.60 7.54
N THR A 196 17.43 24.01 7.47
CA THR A 196 17.09 22.96 6.50
C THR A 196 15.76 23.32 5.83
N GLU A 197 15.70 23.27 4.51
CA GLU A 197 14.46 23.37 3.75
C GLU A 197 13.75 22.03 3.63
N TYR A 198 12.42 22.05 3.70
CA TYR A 198 11.56 20.89 3.46
C TYR A 198 10.52 21.23 2.39
N CYS A 199 10.60 20.55 1.26
CA CYS A 199 9.93 20.90 0.02
C CYS A 199 8.76 19.97 -0.27
N PHE A 200 7.58 20.57 -0.43
CA PHE A 200 6.35 19.91 -0.85
C PHE A 200 6.16 20.14 -2.35
N THR A 201 6.15 19.06 -3.12
CA THR A 201 5.88 19.14 -4.55
C THR A 201 4.39 19.34 -4.79
N ILE A 202 4.04 20.27 -5.67
CA ILE A 202 2.68 20.45 -6.17
C ILE A 202 2.58 19.77 -7.53
N SER A 203 1.54 18.97 -7.71
CA SER A 203 1.19 18.34 -8.99
C SER A 203 -0.15 18.89 -9.45
N THR A 204 -0.38 18.87 -10.76
CA THR A 204 -1.66 19.29 -11.32
C THR A 204 -2.47 18.16 -11.92
N ILE A 205 -3.79 18.21 -11.69
CA ILE A 205 -4.77 17.34 -12.33
C ILE A 205 -5.21 17.98 -13.64
N PRO A 206 -5.25 17.24 -14.76
CA PRO A 206 -5.91 17.72 -15.98
C PRO A 206 -7.36 18.13 -15.69
N GLN A 207 -7.82 19.25 -16.25
CA GLN A 207 -9.15 19.79 -15.95
C GLN A 207 -10.28 18.77 -16.17
N ALA A 208 -10.16 17.93 -17.21
CA ALA A 208 -11.14 16.89 -17.52
C ALA A 208 -11.27 15.78 -16.45
N GLN A 209 -10.30 15.68 -15.53
CA GLN A 209 -10.25 14.70 -14.45
C GLN A 209 -10.57 15.32 -13.08
N VAL A 210 -10.72 16.65 -13.00
CA VAL A 210 -11.15 17.32 -11.76
C VAL A 210 -12.58 16.91 -11.45
N VAL A 211 -12.86 16.57 -10.20
CA VAL A 211 -14.19 16.15 -9.75
C VAL A 211 -15.17 17.30 -9.97
N PRO A 212 -16.26 17.09 -10.75
CA PRO A 212 -17.23 18.15 -11.05
C PRO A 212 -17.80 18.77 -9.77
N SER A 213 -17.61 20.09 -9.62
CA SER A 213 -18.10 20.86 -8.48
C SER A 213 -18.00 22.36 -8.79
N VAL A 214 -18.48 23.21 -7.87
CA VAL A 214 -18.27 24.67 -7.94
C VAL A 214 -16.79 25.07 -7.91
N CYS A 215 -15.91 24.17 -7.43
CA CYS A 215 -14.48 24.37 -7.36
C CYS A 215 -13.74 24.05 -8.68
N ALA A 216 -14.39 23.35 -9.60
CA ALA A 216 -13.78 22.92 -10.86
C ALA A 216 -13.74 24.04 -11.92
N VAL A 217 -13.28 25.23 -11.52
CA VAL A 217 -13.19 26.41 -12.38
C VAL A 217 -11.96 26.31 -13.30
N ALA A 218 -12.17 26.46 -14.60
CA ALA A 218 -11.07 26.49 -15.56
C ALA A 218 -10.20 27.74 -15.35
N ASN A 219 -8.88 27.59 -15.50
CA ASN A 219 -7.88 28.65 -15.36
C ASN A 219 -7.81 29.32 -13.96
N ASP A 220 -8.32 28.66 -12.92
CA ASP A 220 -8.08 29.12 -11.55
C ASP A 220 -6.58 29.03 -11.19
N VAL A 221 -6.18 29.73 -10.14
CA VAL A 221 -4.80 29.80 -9.66
C VAL A 221 -4.67 29.28 -8.24
N LEU A 222 -3.51 28.67 -7.95
CA LEU A 222 -3.12 28.32 -6.61
C LEU A 222 -2.71 29.59 -5.87
N THR A 223 -3.55 30.08 -4.95
CA THR A 223 -3.29 31.33 -4.23
C THR A 223 -2.56 31.13 -2.92
N LYS A 224 -2.75 29.97 -2.29
CA LYS A 224 -2.22 29.65 -0.98
C LYS A 224 -2.04 28.15 -0.81
N VAL A 225 -0.98 27.79 -0.09
CA VAL A 225 -0.85 26.49 0.57
C VAL A 225 -0.79 26.73 2.07
N GLU A 226 -1.50 25.92 2.84
CA GLU A 226 -1.58 26.01 4.29
C GLU A 226 -1.20 24.67 4.92
N TRP A 227 -0.53 24.67 6.07
CA TRP A 227 -0.21 23.46 6.83
C TRP A 227 -0.75 23.53 8.26
N TYR A 228 -1.18 22.37 8.75
CA TYR A 228 -1.50 22.19 10.17
C TYR A 228 -0.20 22.01 10.97
N ALA A 229 0.27 23.12 11.56
CA ALA A 229 1.60 23.27 12.11
C ALA A 229 1.57 23.87 13.51
N ASN A 230 2.50 23.42 14.36
CA ASN A 230 2.66 23.84 15.73
C ASN A 230 3.08 25.32 15.80
N GLN A 231 2.12 26.19 16.13
CA GLN A 231 2.35 27.63 16.16
C GLN A 231 3.36 28.07 17.24
N ASN A 232 3.59 27.24 18.27
CA ASN A 232 4.64 27.47 19.27
C ASN A 232 6.05 27.41 18.67
N LEU A 233 6.20 26.78 17.50
CA LEU A 233 7.45 26.72 16.74
C LEU A 233 7.53 27.80 15.65
N SER A 234 6.65 28.80 15.65
CA SER A 234 6.65 29.87 14.63
C SER A 234 7.97 30.61 14.49
N SER A 235 8.68 30.86 15.59
CA SER A 235 10.00 31.50 15.60
C SER A 235 11.13 30.62 15.02
N TRP A 236 10.87 29.32 14.81
CA TRP A 236 11.78 28.38 14.17
C TRP A 236 11.59 28.30 12.66
N VAL A 237 10.46 28.79 12.14
CA VAL A 237 10.23 28.94 10.71
C VAL A 237 10.90 30.23 10.23
N VAL A 238 11.92 30.10 9.39
CA VAL A 238 12.65 31.25 8.82
C VAL A 238 11.82 31.90 7.72
N GLY A 239 11.14 31.08 6.93
CA GLY A 239 10.30 31.55 5.83
C GLY A 239 9.84 30.40 4.96
N VAL A 240 9.22 30.78 3.84
CA VAL A 240 8.77 29.85 2.80
C VAL A 240 9.43 30.23 1.48
N ASN A 241 10.11 29.30 0.85
CA ASN A 241 10.71 29.46 -0.47
C ASN A 241 9.79 28.82 -1.52
N LEU A 242 9.41 29.61 -2.52
CA LEU A 242 8.50 29.23 -3.59
C LEU A 242 9.30 29.01 -4.86
N TYR A 243 9.27 27.79 -5.39
CA TYR A 243 9.95 27.41 -6.62
C TYR A 243 8.90 27.02 -7.66
N PRO A 244 8.38 27.96 -8.47
CA PRO A 244 7.47 27.61 -9.56
C PRO A 244 8.20 26.76 -10.60
N SER A 245 7.46 25.99 -11.38
CA SER A 245 8.03 25.21 -12.50
C SER A 245 8.61 26.13 -13.59
N THR A 246 8.03 27.33 -13.73
CA THR A 246 8.44 28.36 -14.68
C THR A 246 8.45 29.73 -14.01
N GLY A 247 9.47 30.52 -14.28
CA GLY A 247 9.69 31.83 -13.67
C GLY A 247 10.62 31.79 -12.45
N PRO A 248 10.81 32.94 -11.77
CA PRO A 248 11.79 33.07 -10.71
C PRO A 248 11.31 32.45 -9.39
N ALA A 249 12.25 31.90 -8.64
CA ALA A 249 12.01 31.50 -7.25
C ALA A 249 11.82 32.75 -6.37
N VAL A 250 10.99 32.63 -5.34
CA VAL A 250 10.65 33.74 -4.44
C VAL A 250 10.66 33.29 -2.98
N LYS A 251 11.38 34.01 -2.14
CA LYS A 251 11.33 33.85 -0.68
C LYS A 251 10.23 34.72 -0.08
N ARG A 252 9.46 34.15 0.84
CA ARG A 252 8.43 34.83 1.63
C ARG A 252 8.71 34.66 3.12
N ALA A 253 8.38 35.68 3.90
CA ALA A 253 8.35 35.54 5.35
C ALA A 253 7.29 34.51 5.77
N SER A 254 7.49 33.87 6.91
CA SER A 254 6.47 32.96 7.46
C SER A 254 5.20 33.74 7.79
N SER A 255 4.04 33.26 7.32
CA SER A 255 2.74 33.81 7.67
C SER A 255 1.94 32.79 8.47
N TRP A 256 1.26 33.22 9.52
CA TRP A 256 0.49 32.33 10.40
C TRP A 256 -0.99 32.76 10.47
N GLY A 257 -1.87 31.81 10.76
CA GLY A 257 -3.25 32.08 11.15
C GLY A 257 -3.35 32.77 12.51
N ALA A 258 -4.59 33.07 12.91
CA ALA A 258 -4.84 33.61 14.25
C ALA A 258 -4.27 32.68 15.33
N ALA A 259 -3.94 33.25 16.50
CA ALA A 259 -3.40 32.48 17.61
C ALA A 259 -4.34 31.29 17.95
N GLY A 260 -3.75 30.09 18.11
CA GLY A 260 -4.47 28.84 18.41
C GLY A 260 -5.00 28.09 17.19
N THR A 261 -4.90 28.64 15.98
CA THR A 261 -5.37 27.97 14.75
C THR A 261 -4.37 26.97 14.18
N ASN A 262 -3.10 27.00 14.62
CA ASN A 262 -2.04 26.10 14.16
C ASN A 262 -1.92 26.06 12.62
N SER A 263 -1.97 27.23 12.00
CA SER A 263 -2.05 27.40 10.56
C SER A 263 -0.81 28.14 10.05
N LEU A 264 0.12 27.43 9.41
CA LEU A 264 1.25 28.03 8.69
C LEU A 264 0.84 28.24 7.22
N LYS A 265 1.14 29.40 6.65
CA LYS A 265 0.65 29.81 5.33
C LYS A 265 1.79 30.20 4.40
N ALA A 266 1.71 29.71 3.18
CA ALA A 266 2.44 30.21 2.02
C ALA A 266 1.47 31.03 1.16
N THR A 267 1.54 32.35 1.23
CA THR A 267 0.65 33.26 0.49
C THR A 267 1.27 34.66 0.35
N PRO A 268 1.01 35.40 -0.74
CA PRO A 268 0.35 34.96 -1.98
C PRO A 268 1.30 34.13 -2.86
N ILE A 269 0.77 33.05 -3.44
CA ILE A 269 1.46 32.18 -4.41
C ILE A 269 1.11 32.61 -5.84
N ASN A 270 -0.19 32.64 -6.17
CA ASN A 270 -0.76 33.05 -7.47
C ASN A 270 -0.17 32.30 -8.67
N TRP A 271 -0.08 30.98 -8.59
CA TRP A 271 0.42 30.15 -9.68
C TRP A 271 -0.70 29.62 -10.57
N THR A 272 -0.53 29.73 -11.88
CA THR A 272 -1.34 28.98 -12.85
C THR A 272 -1.08 27.48 -12.73
N THR A 273 -1.90 26.64 -13.36
CA THR A 273 -1.65 25.20 -13.46
C THR A 273 -0.29 24.89 -14.08
N THR A 274 0.14 25.64 -15.09
CA THR A 274 1.47 25.51 -15.69
C THR A 274 2.58 25.77 -14.67
N GLN A 275 2.49 26.86 -13.91
CA GLN A 275 3.49 27.22 -12.89
C GLN A 275 3.48 26.26 -11.70
N ALA A 276 2.31 25.73 -11.34
CA ALA A 276 2.15 24.84 -10.21
C ALA A 276 2.63 23.41 -10.49
N ASN A 277 2.52 22.92 -11.74
CA ASN A 277 2.85 21.54 -12.07
C ASN A 277 4.34 21.24 -11.91
N GLY A 278 4.71 20.42 -10.92
CA GLY A 278 6.10 20.10 -10.57
C GLY A 278 6.80 21.20 -9.76
N SER A 279 6.06 22.24 -9.36
CA SER A 279 6.59 23.28 -8.47
C SER A 279 6.85 22.74 -7.07
N ARG A 280 7.66 23.47 -6.31
CA ARG A 280 7.95 23.14 -4.91
C ARG A 280 7.64 24.33 -4.02
N VAL A 281 6.92 24.06 -2.94
CA VAL A 281 6.74 25.00 -1.83
C VAL A 281 7.55 24.48 -0.65
N CYS A 282 8.58 25.21 -0.25
CA CYS A 282 9.54 24.74 0.75
C CYS A 282 9.47 25.57 2.03
N ILE A 283 9.35 24.90 3.18
CA ILE A 283 9.42 25.54 4.49
C ILE A 283 10.87 25.48 4.96
N GLU A 284 11.46 26.64 5.27
CA GLU A 284 12.80 26.72 5.83
C GLU A 284 12.73 26.74 7.36
N LEU A 285 13.33 25.73 7.99
CA LEU A 285 13.37 25.57 9.45
C LEU A 285 14.78 25.77 9.99
N LYS A 286 14.88 26.40 11.16
CA LYS A 286 16.12 26.46 11.94
C LYS A 286 16.47 25.07 12.48
N ASN A 287 17.73 24.67 12.32
CA ASN A 287 18.26 23.45 12.93
C ASN A 287 18.23 23.58 14.47
N PRO A 288 17.97 22.51 15.23
CA PRO A 288 17.79 21.12 14.78
C PRO A 288 16.32 20.74 14.47
N LYS A 289 15.39 21.70 14.37
CA LYS A 289 13.97 21.39 14.17
C LYS A 289 13.69 20.84 12.78
N THR A 290 12.76 19.89 12.74
CA THR A 290 12.34 19.19 11.53
C THR A 290 10.85 19.35 11.29
N MET A 291 10.36 18.93 10.12
CA MET A 291 8.92 18.87 9.86
C MET A 291 8.20 17.92 10.82
N ALA A 292 8.87 16.88 11.35
CA ALA A 292 8.27 15.99 12.34
C ALA A 292 7.98 16.70 13.68
N ASP A 293 8.75 17.74 14.02
CA ASP A 293 8.47 18.62 15.17
C ASP A 293 7.39 19.66 14.86
N LEU A 294 7.41 20.20 13.64
CA LEU A 294 6.53 21.28 13.22
C LEU A 294 5.10 20.79 12.97
N CYS A 295 4.93 19.62 12.37
CA CYS A 295 3.62 19.14 11.94
C CYS A 295 2.82 18.51 13.08
N LEU A 296 1.53 18.83 13.11
CA LEU A 296 0.60 18.32 14.12
C LEU A 296 -0.27 17.16 13.62
N GLY A 297 0.13 16.50 12.54
CA GLY A 297 -0.57 15.32 12.04
C GLY A 297 -0.12 14.02 12.72
N ILE A 298 -0.79 12.93 12.35
CA ILE A 298 -0.57 11.61 12.95
C ILE A 298 0.77 11.04 12.51
N ASN A 299 1.51 10.42 13.43
CA ASN A 299 2.85 9.87 13.20
C ASN A 299 3.80 10.88 12.56
N SER A 300 3.76 12.14 13.02
CA SER A 300 4.59 13.25 12.52
C SER A 300 4.39 13.58 11.03
N GLN A 301 3.28 13.17 10.44
CA GLN A 301 2.85 13.63 9.12
C GLN A 301 2.31 15.05 9.20
N CYS A 302 2.29 15.74 8.07
CA CYS A 302 1.67 17.04 7.93
C CYS A 302 0.33 16.91 7.20
N TYR A 303 -0.63 17.74 7.61
CA TYR A 303 -1.78 18.06 6.77
C TYR A 303 -1.46 19.34 6.00
N ALA A 304 -1.65 19.31 4.69
CA ALA A 304 -1.47 20.45 3.81
C ALA A 304 -2.75 20.69 3.00
N SER A 305 -3.15 21.95 2.84
CA SER A 305 -4.31 22.35 2.05
C SER A 305 -3.91 23.31 0.95
N THR A 306 -4.33 23.05 -0.29
CA THR A 306 -4.24 24.03 -1.38
C THR A 306 -5.49 24.90 -1.38
N PHE A 307 -5.42 26.12 -1.92
CA PHE A 307 -6.56 27.03 -2.02
C PHE A 307 -6.66 27.67 -3.39
N ASN A 308 -7.89 27.81 -3.85
CA ASN A 308 -8.22 28.55 -5.07
C ASN A 308 -8.31 30.07 -4.84
N SER A 309 -8.68 30.82 -5.86
CA SER A 309 -8.76 32.29 -5.78
C SER A 309 -9.78 32.80 -4.76
N ASN A 310 -10.95 32.15 -4.69
CA ASN A 310 -12.06 32.57 -3.82
C ASN A 310 -11.93 32.01 -2.39
N LYS A 311 -11.00 31.09 -2.15
CA LYS A 311 -10.72 30.44 -0.86
C LYS A 311 -11.88 29.59 -0.32
N ASP A 312 -12.87 29.29 -1.14
CA ASP A 312 -14.01 28.43 -0.86
C ASP A 312 -13.71 26.94 -1.13
N CYS A 313 -12.58 26.64 -1.77
CA CYS A 313 -12.12 25.30 -2.09
C CYS A 313 -10.74 25.07 -1.48
N CYS A 314 -10.62 24.01 -0.66
CA CYS A 314 -9.46 23.79 0.19
C CYS A 314 -9.15 22.30 0.43
N PRO A 315 -8.92 21.50 -0.63
CA PRO A 315 -8.64 20.08 -0.47
C PRO A 315 -7.45 19.85 0.46
N ILE A 316 -7.60 18.90 1.38
CA ILE A 316 -6.59 18.57 2.39
C ILE A 316 -5.87 17.31 1.95
N PHE A 317 -4.54 17.30 2.09
CA PHE A 317 -3.66 16.20 1.76
C PHE A 317 -2.82 15.84 2.98
N ARG A 318 -2.63 14.53 3.21
CA ARG A 318 -1.54 14.06 4.09
C ARG A 318 -0.23 14.01 3.33
N THR A 319 0.84 14.36 4.04
CA THR A 319 2.19 14.32 3.51
C THR A 319 3.19 13.93 4.61
N GLY A 320 4.12 13.04 4.30
CA GLY A 320 5.15 12.53 5.20
C GLY A 320 6.54 12.65 4.59
N LEU A 321 7.56 12.19 5.31
CA LEU A 321 8.92 12.03 4.77
C LEU A 321 9.01 10.78 3.88
#